data_AF-A0A8T1C2V3-F1
#
_entry.id   AF-A0A8T1C2V3-F1
#
_cell.length_a   1.000
_cell.length_b   1.000
_cell.length_c   1.000
_cell.angle_alpha   90.00
_cell.angle_beta   90.00
_cell.angle_gamma   90.00
#
_symmetry.space_group_name_H-M   'P 1'
#
loop_
_entity.id
_entity.type
_entity.pdbx_description
1 polymer ?
#
loop_
_entity_poly.entity_id
_entity_poly.type
_entity_poly.pdbx_seq_one_letter_code
_entity_poly.pdbx_strand_id
1 'polypeptide(L)'
;MGGSVQPIPLSEVQLPYQCGGLTAITVVEYLYKYVYKGSDKAEITVEAVRGEGNQTQIEPNEILRFLNARYISPVEACMRLLDYPVQGKTHAITQLTIHLENEHMVTFRSSDDPAVVVTRGKRTMLTRLFELCASEAPENQVAKSTLYQDIPKLFRWDTKAKRWVRRKRYQSALGRMIHVSPRDMQRFCMRVLLCHRKGPTSFENLRTVDGVTYDSYLEAALHAGYLEDDSE
;
A
#
# COMPACT_ATOMS: atom_id res chain seq x y z
N MET A 1 -37.52 -36.73 -40.06
CA MET A 1 -38.23 -35.46 -40.34
C MET A 1 -37.52 -34.37 -39.59
N GLY A 2 -36.91 -33.42 -40.31
CA GLY A 2 -36.12 -32.35 -39.74
C GLY A 2 -37.00 -31.30 -39.05
N GLY A 3 -36.58 -30.87 -37.85
CA GLY A 3 -37.13 -29.70 -37.18
C GLY A 3 -36.17 -28.53 -37.37
N SER A 4 -36.55 -27.57 -38.20
CA SER A 4 -35.85 -26.31 -38.42
C SER A 4 -35.96 -25.43 -37.16
N VAL A 5 -34.83 -25.06 -36.57
CA VAL A 5 -34.77 -24.02 -35.52
C VAL A 5 -34.74 -22.66 -36.22
N GLN A 6 -35.84 -21.92 -36.12
CA GLN A 6 -35.95 -20.54 -36.58
C GLN A 6 -35.18 -19.63 -35.60
N PRO A 7 -34.35 -18.68 -36.08
CA PRO A 7 -33.72 -17.70 -35.21
C PRO A 7 -34.76 -16.65 -34.74
N ILE A 8 -34.75 -16.38 -33.43
CA ILE A 8 -35.54 -15.33 -32.78
C ILE A 8 -34.96 -13.97 -33.23
N PRO A 9 -35.77 -12.99 -33.65
CA PRO A 9 -35.27 -11.70 -34.12
C PRO A 9 -34.65 -10.90 -32.97
N LEU A 10 -33.47 -10.35 -33.23
CA LEU A 10 -32.81 -9.35 -32.38
C LEU A 10 -33.70 -8.10 -32.35
N SER A 11 -34.57 -7.98 -31.35
CA SER A 11 -35.16 -6.70 -31.00
C SER A 11 -34.07 -5.81 -30.42
N GLU A 12 -33.84 -4.68 -31.08
CA GLU A 12 -32.96 -3.59 -30.68
C GLU A 12 -33.01 -3.33 -29.16
N VAL A 13 -31.90 -3.57 -28.48
CA VAL A 13 -31.66 -2.96 -27.17
C VAL A 13 -31.32 -1.50 -27.44
N GLN A 14 -32.36 -0.66 -27.40
CA GLN A 14 -32.21 0.78 -27.52
C GLN A 14 -31.56 1.33 -26.24
N LEU A 15 -30.24 1.53 -26.30
CA LEU A 15 -29.49 2.23 -25.25
C LEU A 15 -29.84 3.73 -25.30
N PRO A 16 -30.38 4.34 -24.23
CA PRO A 16 -30.65 5.76 -24.20
C PRO A 16 -29.37 6.48 -23.75
N TYR A 17 -28.39 6.57 -24.65
CA TYR A 17 -27.27 7.48 -24.46
C TYR A 17 -27.13 8.31 -25.73
N GLN A 18 -27.70 9.52 -25.67
CA GLN A 18 -27.43 10.55 -26.65
C GLN A 18 -25.91 10.70 -26.80
N CYS A 19 -25.45 10.67 -28.04
CA CYS A 19 -24.05 10.78 -28.43
C CYS A 19 -23.52 12.18 -28.10
N GLY A 20 -23.14 12.41 -26.85
CA GLY A 20 -22.19 13.46 -26.47
C GLY A 20 -20.79 12.88 -26.63
N GLY A 21 -20.03 13.39 -27.60
CA GLY A 21 -18.76 12.82 -28.03
C GLY A 21 -17.84 12.42 -26.87
N LEU A 22 -17.56 11.11 -26.76
CA LEU A 22 -16.51 10.64 -25.87
C LEU A 22 -15.19 11.23 -26.36
N THR A 23 -14.65 12.17 -25.61
CA THR A 23 -13.27 12.63 -25.80
C THR A 23 -12.31 11.43 -25.69
N ALA A 24 -11.22 11.41 -26.46
CA ALA A 24 -10.23 10.32 -26.37
C ALA A 24 -9.72 10.11 -24.93
N ILE A 25 -9.70 11.18 -24.13
CA ILE A 25 -9.30 11.14 -22.71
C ILE A 25 -10.26 10.29 -21.88
N THR A 26 -11.59 10.44 -22.03
CA THR A 26 -12.56 9.63 -21.28
C THR A 26 -12.51 8.15 -21.67
N VAL A 27 -12.21 7.83 -22.93
CA VAL A 27 -11.99 6.43 -23.37
C VAL A 27 -10.73 5.85 -22.72
N VAL A 28 -9.63 6.61 -22.70
CA VAL A 28 -8.37 6.19 -22.07
C VAL A 28 -8.55 5.99 -20.57
N GLU A 29 -9.21 6.91 -19.87
CA GLU A 29 -9.52 6.77 -18.44
C GLU A 29 -10.39 5.54 -18.17
N TYR A 30 -11.41 5.30 -19.00
CA TYR A 30 -12.25 4.12 -18.88
C TYR A 30 -11.45 2.83 -19.10
N LEU A 31 -10.65 2.75 -20.16
CA LEU A 31 -9.84 1.58 -20.47
C LEU A 31 -8.83 1.29 -19.35
N TYR A 32 -8.11 2.31 -18.88
CA TYR A 32 -7.18 2.18 -17.76
C TYR A 32 -7.91 1.77 -16.47
N LYS A 33 -9.06 2.37 -16.16
CA LYS A 33 -9.85 1.99 -14.99
C LYS A 33 -10.12 0.49 -14.94
N TYR A 34 -10.51 -0.15 -16.04
CA TYR A 34 -10.82 -1.60 -16.04
C TYR A 34 -9.58 -2.50 -16.08
N VAL A 35 -8.45 -2.04 -16.63
CA VAL A 35 -7.16 -2.74 -16.52
C VAL A 35 -6.64 -2.73 -15.08
N TYR A 36 -6.84 -1.63 -14.35
CA TYR A 36 -6.33 -1.45 -12.98
C TYR A 36 -7.34 -1.77 -11.87
N LYS A 37 -8.62 -2.02 -12.19
CA LYS A 37 -9.65 -2.43 -11.21
C LYS A 37 -9.31 -3.73 -10.50
N GLY A 38 -8.36 -4.50 -11.04
CA GLY A 38 -7.88 -5.75 -10.48
C GLY A 38 -8.83 -6.91 -10.78
N SER A 39 -8.38 -8.12 -10.46
CA SER A 39 -9.18 -9.34 -10.56
C SER A 39 -10.46 -9.19 -9.76
N ASP A 40 -11.62 -9.35 -10.41
CA ASP A 40 -12.90 -9.32 -9.72
C ASP A 40 -12.92 -10.39 -8.62
N LYS A 41 -13.35 -9.99 -7.43
CA LYS A 41 -13.55 -10.91 -6.30
C LYS A 41 -14.82 -11.72 -6.59
N ALA A 42 -14.68 -13.02 -6.75
CA ALA A 42 -15.80 -13.94 -6.82
C ALA A 42 -16.01 -14.56 -5.44
N GLU A 43 -17.24 -14.50 -4.94
CA GLU A 43 -17.65 -15.21 -3.74
C GLU A 43 -18.45 -16.44 -4.18
N ILE A 44 -17.97 -17.62 -3.84
CA ILE A 44 -18.62 -18.89 -4.17
C ILE A 44 -19.24 -19.43 -2.90
N THR A 45 -20.57 -19.56 -2.89
CA THR A 45 -21.30 -20.20 -1.80
C THR A 45 -21.39 -21.70 -2.08
N VAL A 46 -20.80 -22.53 -1.21
CA VAL A 46 -20.87 -23.98 -1.33
C VAL A 46 -22.03 -24.48 -0.48
N GLU A 47 -23.11 -24.93 -1.13
CA GLU A 47 -24.25 -25.56 -0.46
C GLU A 47 -24.19 -27.09 -0.64
N ALA A 48 -24.29 -27.83 0.46
CA ALA A 48 -24.39 -29.28 0.39
C ALA A 48 -25.76 -29.67 -0.16
N VAL A 49 -25.80 -30.29 -1.35
CA VAL A 49 -27.04 -30.85 -1.90
C VAL A 49 -27.42 -32.04 -1.01
N ARG A 50 -28.52 -31.91 -0.25
CA ARG A 50 -29.05 -32.99 0.57
C ARG A 50 -29.54 -34.12 -0.34
N GLY A 51 -28.86 -35.27 -0.30
CA GLY A 51 -29.45 -36.54 -0.73
C GLY A 51 -30.53 -36.96 0.27
N GLU A 52 -31.64 -37.50 -0.24
CA GLU A 52 -32.83 -37.96 0.50
C GLU A 52 -32.51 -39.14 1.45
N GLY A 53 -31.72 -38.94 2.51
CA GLY A 53 -31.33 -40.08 3.35
C GLY A 53 -30.88 -39.83 4.77
N ASN A 54 -30.28 -38.70 5.16
CA ASN A 54 -29.79 -38.55 6.53
C ASN A 54 -30.04 -37.15 7.11
N GLN A 55 -31.04 -37.10 8.01
CA GLN A 55 -31.35 -35.96 8.86
C GLN A 55 -30.39 -35.90 10.05
N THR A 56 -29.12 -35.60 9.80
CA THR A 56 -28.25 -35.05 10.85
C THR A 56 -28.16 -33.55 10.64
N GLN A 57 -28.63 -32.77 11.63
CA GLN A 57 -28.40 -31.33 11.69
C GLN A 57 -26.89 -31.09 11.87
N ILE A 58 -26.15 -31.10 10.77
CA ILE A 58 -24.77 -30.64 10.74
C ILE A 58 -24.87 -29.12 10.73
N GLU A 59 -24.40 -28.46 11.81
CA GLU A 59 -24.28 -27.01 11.80
C GLU A 59 -23.43 -26.58 10.59
N PRO A 60 -23.97 -25.72 9.70
CA PRO A 60 -23.24 -25.31 8.53
C PRO A 60 -22.02 -24.50 8.97
N ASN A 61 -20.82 -25.03 8.73
CA ASN A 61 -19.57 -24.32 9.01
C ASN A 61 -19.48 -23.07 8.12
N GLU A 62 -19.72 -21.88 8.70
CA GLU A 62 -19.70 -20.59 7.99
C GLU A 62 -18.36 -20.32 7.29
N ILE A 63 -17.24 -20.80 7.84
CA ILE A 63 -15.89 -20.60 7.27
C ILE A 63 -15.71 -21.41 5.98
N LEU A 64 -16.35 -22.58 5.89
CA LEU A 64 -16.31 -23.42 4.68
C LEU A 64 -17.41 -23.08 3.66
N ARG A 65 -18.43 -22.32 4.09
CA ARG A 65 -19.59 -21.97 3.26
C ARG A 65 -19.25 -20.94 2.18
N PHE A 66 -18.30 -20.05 2.44
CA PHE A 66 -17.94 -18.96 1.53
C PHE A 66 -16.48 -19.10 1.08
N LEU A 67 -16.29 -19.47 -0.19
CA LEU A 67 -14.98 -19.46 -0.82
C LEU A 67 -14.76 -18.12 -1.53
N ASN A 68 -13.82 -17.33 -1.01
CA ASN A 68 -13.34 -16.14 -1.69
C ASN A 68 -12.36 -16.54 -2.78
N ALA A 69 -12.78 -16.44 -4.05
CA ALA A 69 -11.94 -16.64 -5.21
C ALA A 69 -11.61 -15.31 -5.91
N ARG A 70 -10.52 -15.28 -6.67
CA ARG A 70 -10.24 -14.19 -7.61
C ARG A 70 -10.49 -14.68 -9.02
N TYR A 71 -11.34 -13.98 -9.75
CA TYR A 71 -11.53 -14.23 -11.16
C TYR A 71 -10.34 -13.70 -11.95
N ILE A 72 -9.77 -14.55 -12.79
CA ILE A 72 -8.75 -14.18 -13.77
C ILE A 72 -9.40 -14.38 -15.13
N SER A 73 -9.37 -13.34 -15.99
CA SER A 73 -9.97 -13.46 -17.32
C SER A 73 -9.31 -14.57 -18.13
N PRO A 74 -10.02 -15.27 -19.04
CA PRO A 74 -9.43 -16.31 -19.88
C PRO A 74 -8.18 -15.83 -20.63
N VAL A 75 -8.18 -14.58 -21.11
CA VAL A 75 -7.03 -13.97 -21.79
C VAL A 75 -5.83 -13.83 -20.85
N GLU A 76 -6.03 -13.30 -19.65
CA GLU A 76 -4.98 -13.16 -18.64
C GLU A 76 -4.45 -14.52 -18.18
N ALA A 77 -5.32 -15.53 -18.07
CA ALA A 77 -4.94 -16.91 -17.73
C ALA A 77 -4.05 -17.53 -18.83
N CYS A 78 -4.44 -17.41 -20.10
CA CYS A 78 -3.62 -17.85 -21.23
C CYS A 78 -2.27 -17.13 -21.28
N MET A 79 -2.26 -15.81 -21.05
CA MET A 79 -1.02 -15.05 -20.98
C MET A 79 -0.09 -15.53 -19.85
N ARG A 80 -0.63 -15.82 -18.66
CA ARG A 80 0.15 -16.39 -17.56
C ARG A 80 0.64 -17.81 -17.84
N LEU A 81 -0.19 -18.66 -18.44
CA LEU A 81 0.17 -20.05 -18.78
C LEU A 81 1.29 -20.12 -19.81
N LEU A 82 1.31 -19.17 -20.75
CA LEU A 82 2.31 -19.08 -21.81
C LEU A 82 3.51 -18.17 -21.43
N ASP A 83 3.60 -17.76 -20.15
CA ASP A 83 4.64 -16.88 -19.61
C ASP A 83 4.80 -15.53 -20.35
N TYR A 84 3.70 -15.04 -20.93
CA TYR A 84 3.66 -13.69 -21.50
C TYR A 84 3.63 -12.63 -20.39
N PRO A 85 4.39 -11.52 -20.54
CA PRO A 85 4.38 -10.45 -19.56
C PRO A 85 3.03 -9.73 -19.54
N VAL A 86 2.21 -10.02 -18.53
CA VAL A 86 0.87 -9.41 -18.33
C VAL A 86 0.96 -7.96 -17.87
N GLN A 87 1.99 -7.61 -17.10
CA GLN A 87 2.19 -6.27 -16.56
C GLN A 87 3.68 -5.93 -16.49
N GLY A 88 4.06 -4.77 -16.99
CA GLY A 88 5.38 -4.18 -16.80
C GLY A 88 5.36 -3.26 -15.57
N LYS A 89 6.14 -3.60 -14.53
CA LYS A 89 6.42 -2.66 -13.43
C LYS A 89 7.77 -2.03 -13.67
N THR A 90 7.78 -0.73 -13.92
CA THR A 90 9.02 0.03 -14.10
C THR A 90 9.78 0.21 -12.78
N HIS A 91 9.07 0.16 -11.63
CA HIS A 91 9.64 0.43 -10.31
C HIS A 91 9.07 -0.50 -9.24
N ALA A 92 9.90 -0.85 -8.25
CA ALA A 92 9.45 -1.51 -7.03
C ALA A 92 8.92 -0.46 -6.02
N ILE A 93 7.69 -0.62 -5.53
CA ILE A 93 7.10 0.28 -4.54
C ILE A 93 7.36 -0.29 -3.14
N THR A 94 8.00 0.50 -2.27
CA THR A 94 8.19 0.18 -0.85
C THR A 94 7.29 1.07 -0.02
N GLN A 95 6.37 0.48 0.74
CA GLN A 95 5.51 1.25 1.64
C GLN A 95 6.29 1.62 2.91
N LEU A 96 6.47 2.92 3.14
CA LEU A 96 7.24 3.45 4.26
C LEU A 96 6.32 3.79 5.43
N THR A 97 6.63 3.25 6.60
CA THR A 97 5.84 3.42 7.83
C THR A 97 6.08 4.78 8.46
N ILE A 98 5.04 5.43 8.94
CA ILE A 98 5.10 6.66 9.75
C ILE A 98 4.36 6.39 11.05
N HIS A 99 4.92 6.85 12.16
CA HIS A 99 4.29 6.81 13.48
C HIS A 99 4.97 7.85 14.36
N LEU A 100 4.26 8.36 15.37
CA LEU A 100 4.88 9.22 16.39
C LEU A 100 5.80 8.39 17.30
N GLU A 101 6.54 9.09 18.16
CA GLU A 101 7.37 8.44 19.16
C GLU A 101 6.52 7.54 20.06
N ASN A 102 6.96 6.30 20.26
CA ASN A 102 6.26 5.25 21.03
C ASN A 102 4.87 4.80 20.50
N GLU A 103 4.33 5.40 19.44
CA GLU A 103 3.02 5.03 18.87
C GLU A 103 3.12 4.09 17.65
N HIS A 104 4.09 3.16 17.69
CA HIS A 104 4.29 2.22 16.59
C HIS A 104 3.34 1.03 16.70
N MET A 105 2.80 0.59 15.57
CA MET A 105 1.94 -0.60 15.52
C MET A 105 2.76 -1.87 15.75
N VAL A 106 2.35 -2.68 16.72
CA VAL A 106 2.97 -3.98 17.02
C VAL A 106 1.92 -5.08 16.96
N THR A 107 2.23 -6.16 16.26
CA THR A 107 1.44 -7.39 16.30
C THR A 107 2.00 -8.31 17.37
N PHE A 108 1.12 -8.95 18.13
CA PHE A 108 1.46 -9.90 19.18
C PHE A 108 0.45 -11.04 19.21
N ARG A 109 0.88 -12.17 19.75
CA ARG A 109 0.00 -13.30 20.07
C ARG A 109 -0.35 -13.24 21.55
N SER A 110 -1.47 -13.85 21.93
CA SER A 110 -1.91 -13.91 23.33
C SER A 110 -0.89 -14.60 24.25
N SER A 111 0.00 -15.44 23.69
CA SER A 111 1.08 -16.14 24.40
C SER A 111 2.38 -15.35 24.51
N ASP A 112 2.51 -14.21 23.83
CA ASP A 112 3.76 -13.46 23.78
C ASP A 112 3.92 -12.59 25.04
N ASP A 113 5.14 -12.52 25.57
CA ASP A 113 5.49 -11.59 26.67
C ASP A 113 5.43 -10.13 26.18
N PRO A 114 4.64 -9.25 26.82
CA PRO A 114 4.52 -7.84 26.43
C PRO A 114 5.87 -7.12 26.37
N ALA A 115 6.82 -7.40 27.26
CA ALA A 115 8.11 -6.71 27.28
C ALA A 115 8.94 -7.01 26.01
N VAL A 116 8.93 -8.27 25.56
CA VAL A 116 9.62 -8.71 24.34
C VAL A 116 8.93 -8.15 23.10
N VAL A 117 7.60 -8.12 23.09
CA VAL A 117 6.77 -7.56 22.01
C VAL A 117 7.10 -6.10 21.78
N VAL A 118 7.12 -5.28 22.84
CA VAL A 118 7.44 -3.85 22.76
C VAL A 118 8.85 -3.65 22.20
N THR A 119 9.83 -4.41 22.69
CA THR A 119 11.23 -4.30 22.25
C THR A 119 11.39 -4.68 20.78
N ARG A 120 10.68 -5.71 20.32
CA ARG A 120 10.63 -6.09 18.89
C ARG A 120 9.95 -5.01 18.05
N GLY A 121 8.88 -4.41 18.57
CA GLY A 121 8.10 -3.37 17.92
C GLY A 121 8.90 -2.11 17.57
N LYS A 122 9.85 -1.73 18.42
CA LYS A 122 10.69 -0.53 18.25
C LYS A 122 11.51 -0.51 16.95
N ARG A 123 11.71 -1.66 16.29
CA ARG A 123 12.50 -1.78 15.05
C ARG A 123 11.63 -1.61 13.80
N THR A 124 11.17 -0.39 13.56
CA THR A 124 10.39 -0.01 12.37
C THR A 124 11.29 0.50 11.24
N MET A 125 10.74 0.71 10.05
CA MET A 125 11.52 1.29 8.94
C MET A 125 11.99 2.71 9.26
N LEU A 126 11.19 3.47 10.03
CA LEU A 126 11.47 4.84 10.40
C LEU A 126 12.51 4.93 11.52
N THR A 127 12.40 4.15 12.58
CA THR A 127 13.43 4.19 13.65
C THR A 127 14.78 3.71 13.14
N ARG A 128 14.78 2.72 12.23
CA ARG A 128 16.01 2.30 11.54
C ARG A 128 16.52 3.30 10.51
N LEU A 129 15.66 4.19 9.98
CA LEU A 129 16.14 5.32 9.19
C LEU A 129 16.97 6.25 10.07
N PHE A 130 16.47 6.59 11.26
CA PHE A 130 17.15 7.46 12.20
C PHE A 130 18.54 6.92 12.56
N GLU A 131 18.63 5.63 12.89
CA GLU A 131 19.91 4.96 13.12
C GLU A 131 20.82 4.95 11.88
N LEU A 132 20.25 4.77 10.68
CA LEU A 132 20.98 4.80 9.43
C LEU A 132 21.58 6.20 9.17
N CYS A 133 20.81 7.25 9.42
CA CYS A 133 21.27 8.63 9.29
C CYS A 133 22.26 9.03 10.40
N ALA A 134 22.18 8.44 11.58
CA ALA A 134 23.14 8.66 12.67
C ALA A 134 24.45 7.87 12.51
N SER A 135 24.49 6.86 11.62
CA SER A 135 25.66 6.02 11.41
C SER A 135 26.81 6.78 10.73
N GLU A 136 28.03 6.65 11.26
CA GLU A 136 29.25 7.22 10.67
C GLU A 136 29.92 6.34 9.59
N ALA A 137 29.41 5.13 9.36
CA ALA A 137 29.93 4.25 8.32
C ALA A 137 29.91 4.94 6.93
N PRO A 138 31.00 4.90 6.14
CA PRO A 138 31.10 5.62 4.87
C PRO A 138 29.98 5.31 3.88
N GLU A 139 29.52 4.06 3.86
CA GLU A 139 28.43 3.56 3.02
C GLU A 139 27.04 4.14 3.37
N ASN A 140 26.88 4.63 4.60
CA ASN A 140 25.61 5.17 5.12
C ASN A 140 25.56 6.71 5.10
N GLN A 141 26.68 7.39 4.87
CA GLN A 141 26.73 8.86 4.85
C GLN A 141 25.77 9.47 3.82
N VAL A 142 25.51 8.76 2.70
CA VAL A 142 24.52 9.18 1.70
C VAL A 142 23.09 9.27 2.27
N ALA A 143 22.76 8.52 3.32
CA ALA A 143 21.45 8.60 3.95
C ALA A 143 21.21 9.95 4.64
N LYS A 144 22.26 10.64 5.10
CA LYS A 144 22.17 11.98 5.71
C LYS A 144 21.71 13.06 4.73
N SER A 145 21.97 12.87 3.43
CA SER A 145 21.55 13.79 2.36
C SER A 145 20.35 13.30 1.55
N THR A 146 19.67 12.23 2.00
CA THR A 146 18.55 11.59 1.30
C THR A 146 17.22 11.82 2.03
N LEU A 147 16.15 12.07 1.29
CA LEU A 147 14.78 12.16 1.81
C LEU A 147 14.23 10.76 2.11
N TYR A 148 13.31 10.63 3.08
CA TYR A 148 12.81 9.31 3.47
C TYR A 148 12.20 8.53 2.29
N GLN A 149 11.44 9.20 1.43
CA GLN A 149 10.84 8.61 0.21
C GLN A 149 11.84 8.10 -0.83
N ASP A 150 13.07 8.60 -0.81
CA ASP A 150 14.14 8.24 -1.74
C ASP A 150 15.07 7.16 -1.19
N ILE A 151 15.00 6.86 0.11
CA ILE A 151 15.83 5.81 0.74
C ILE A 151 15.71 4.46 0.01
N PRO A 152 14.53 3.98 -0.42
CA PRO A 152 14.41 2.71 -1.14
C PRO A 152 15.18 2.63 -2.47
N LYS A 153 15.54 3.78 -3.08
CA LYS A 153 16.40 3.85 -4.29
C LYS A 153 17.83 3.42 -3.98
N LEU A 154 18.32 3.75 -2.78
CA LEU A 154 19.71 3.53 -2.37
C LEU A 154 19.88 2.34 -1.43
N PHE A 155 18.86 2.06 -0.62
CA PHE A 155 18.84 1.01 0.40
C PHE A 155 17.68 0.05 0.16
N ARG A 156 17.86 -1.20 0.56
CA ARG A 156 16.78 -2.19 0.62
C ARG A 156 16.46 -2.47 2.08
N TRP A 157 15.19 -2.66 2.40
CA TRP A 157 14.78 -3.11 3.72
C TRP A 157 15.01 -4.62 3.86
N ASP A 158 15.76 -5.03 4.88
CA ASP A 158 15.87 -6.43 5.28
C ASP A 158 14.83 -6.72 6.37
N THR A 159 13.74 -7.39 5.99
CA THR A 159 12.64 -7.72 6.92
C THR A 159 13.07 -8.67 8.03
N LYS A 160 14.05 -9.55 7.79
CA LYS A 160 14.52 -10.54 8.78
C LYS A 160 15.43 -9.86 9.81
N ALA A 161 16.41 -9.10 9.34
CA ALA A 161 17.34 -8.37 10.22
C ALA A 161 16.75 -7.05 10.76
N LYS A 162 15.61 -6.61 10.22
CA LYS A 162 14.95 -5.31 10.51
C LYS A 162 15.94 -4.16 10.41
N ARG A 163 16.58 -4.01 9.25
CA ARG A 163 17.56 -2.93 8.98
C ARG A 163 17.58 -2.53 7.51
N TRP A 164 18.06 -1.33 7.25
CA TRP A 164 18.40 -0.87 5.90
C TRP A 164 19.76 -1.42 5.48
N VAL A 165 19.83 -1.93 4.24
CA VAL A 165 21.06 -2.48 3.66
C VAL A 165 21.34 -1.75 2.36
N ARG A 166 22.56 -1.22 2.20
CA ARG A 166 22.97 -0.51 0.99
C ARG A 166 22.85 -1.41 -0.24
N ARG A 167 22.22 -0.91 -1.30
CA ARG A 167 22.15 -1.61 -2.58
C ARG A 167 23.50 -1.54 -3.30
N LYS A 168 24.00 -2.67 -3.77
CA LYS A 168 25.21 -2.75 -4.60
C LYS A 168 24.95 -2.40 -6.07
N ARG A 169 23.71 -2.55 -6.54
CA ARG A 169 23.27 -2.24 -7.90
C ARG A 169 22.07 -1.30 -7.84
N TYR A 170 21.98 -0.39 -8.80
CA TYR A 170 20.81 0.46 -8.95
C TYR A 170 19.58 -0.41 -9.26
N GLN A 171 18.45 -0.08 -8.63
CA GLN A 171 17.15 -0.63 -8.95
C GLN A 171 16.13 0.50 -8.84
N SER A 172 15.29 0.65 -9.86
CA SER A 172 14.19 1.61 -9.81
C SER A 172 13.23 1.24 -8.67
N ALA A 173 13.23 2.04 -7.61
CA ALA A 173 12.40 1.83 -6.43
C ALA A 173 11.82 3.16 -5.95
N LEU A 174 10.58 3.13 -5.47
CA LEU A 174 9.87 4.30 -4.97
C LEU A 174 9.42 4.04 -3.53
N GLY A 175 9.81 4.91 -2.61
CA GLY A 175 9.29 4.91 -1.25
C GLY A 175 7.97 5.65 -1.20
N ARG A 176 6.88 4.95 -0.92
CA ARG A 176 5.56 5.56 -0.71
C ARG A 176 5.24 5.54 0.78
N MET A 177 5.35 6.70 1.41
CA MET A 177 4.91 6.87 2.79
C MET A 177 3.40 6.58 2.91
N ILE A 178 2.99 5.91 3.99
CA ILE A 178 1.58 5.59 4.25
C ILE A 178 0.71 6.85 4.28
N HIS A 179 -0.52 6.73 3.78
CA HIS A 179 -1.49 7.82 3.86
C HIS A 179 -1.76 8.18 5.32
N VAL A 180 -1.73 9.47 5.63
CA VAL A 180 -2.07 10.01 6.95
C VAL A 180 -3.21 11.01 6.76
N SER A 181 -4.27 10.89 7.55
CA SER A 181 -5.39 11.82 7.49
C SER A 181 -4.96 13.19 8.03
N PRO A 182 -5.34 14.31 7.38
CA PRO A 182 -5.13 15.65 7.93
C PRO A 182 -5.80 15.89 9.30
N ARG A 183 -6.79 15.06 9.68
CA ARG A 183 -7.40 15.11 11.02
C ARG A 183 -6.43 14.72 12.13
N ASP A 184 -5.43 13.91 11.80
CA ASP A 184 -4.33 13.58 12.70
C ASP A 184 -3.17 14.55 12.44
N MET A 185 -3.31 15.76 13.00
CA MET A 185 -2.43 16.88 12.69
C MET A 185 -0.96 16.56 12.97
N GLN A 186 -0.66 15.89 14.09
CA GLN A 186 0.72 15.56 14.46
C GLN A 186 1.37 14.60 13.48
N ARG A 187 0.69 13.49 13.12
CA ARG A 187 1.24 12.54 12.13
C ARG A 187 1.29 13.15 10.73
N PHE A 188 0.33 14.01 10.39
CA PHE A 188 0.30 14.71 9.11
C PHE A 188 1.50 15.67 8.99
N CYS A 189 1.73 16.52 9.98
CA CYS A 189 2.88 17.43 10.01
C CYS A 189 4.21 16.67 10.02
N MET A 190 4.29 15.56 10.77
CA MET A 190 5.46 14.68 10.76
C MET A 190 5.74 14.11 9.35
N ARG A 191 4.69 13.69 8.63
CA ARG A 191 4.82 13.25 7.23
C ARG A 191 5.34 14.39 6.34
N VAL A 192 4.81 15.60 6.49
CA VAL A 192 5.27 16.79 5.75
C VAL A 192 6.75 17.06 6.02
N LEU A 193 7.19 17.01 7.27
CA LEU A 193 8.60 17.15 7.64
C LEU A 193 9.47 16.05 6.98
N LEU A 194 9.04 14.80 6.98
CA LEU A 194 9.76 13.69 6.33
C LEU A 194 9.81 13.80 4.79
N CYS A 195 8.88 14.53 4.17
CA CYS A 195 8.91 14.82 2.73
C CYS A 195 10.01 15.82 2.34
N HIS A 196 10.35 16.75 3.24
CA HIS A 196 11.21 17.90 2.91
C HIS A 196 12.57 17.83 3.60
N ARG A 197 12.65 17.21 4.78
CA ARG A 197 13.88 17.13 5.58
C ARG A 197 14.69 15.90 5.24
N LYS A 198 15.98 16.10 5.05
CA LYS A 198 16.97 15.05 4.75
C LYS A 198 17.64 14.58 6.03
N GLY A 199 17.97 13.29 6.07
CA GLY A 199 18.84 12.74 7.10
C GLY A 199 18.38 12.86 8.56
N PRO A 200 17.08 12.75 8.91
CA PRO A 200 16.66 12.86 10.30
C PRO A 200 17.32 11.77 11.16
N THR A 201 17.83 12.13 12.33
CA THR A 201 18.55 11.19 13.24
C THR A 201 17.75 10.77 14.47
N SER A 202 16.62 11.41 14.74
CA SER A 202 15.70 11.07 15.83
C SER A 202 14.34 11.77 15.63
N PHE A 203 13.35 11.42 16.46
CA PHE A 203 12.06 12.13 16.50
C PHE A 203 12.22 13.59 16.92
N GLU A 204 13.14 13.87 17.84
CA GLU A 204 13.49 15.21 18.28
C GLU A 204 14.17 16.00 17.17
N ASN A 205 15.18 15.42 16.52
CA ASN A 205 15.88 16.05 15.39
C ASN A 205 14.92 16.43 14.25
N LEU A 206 13.90 15.60 14.01
CA LEU A 206 12.85 15.89 13.03
C LEU A 206 12.00 17.12 13.40
N ARG A 207 11.86 17.43 14.70
CA ARG A 207 11.24 18.67 15.21
C ARG A 207 12.22 19.82 15.38
N THR A 208 13.54 19.61 15.28
CA THR A 208 14.52 20.70 15.38
C THR A 208 14.67 21.46 14.08
N VAL A 209 14.29 22.72 14.01
CA VAL A 209 14.44 23.60 12.83
C VAL A 209 15.34 24.77 13.20
N ASP A 210 16.37 25.02 12.37
CA ASP A 210 17.38 26.08 12.59
C ASP A 210 18.02 26.08 13.99
N GLY A 211 18.21 24.88 14.56
CA GLY A 211 18.82 24.70 15.88
C GLY A 211 17.84 24.82 17.05
N VAL A 212 16.57 25.15 16.82
CA VAL A 212 15.52 25.22 17.84
C VAL A 212 14.67 23.95 17.78
N THR A 213 14.57 23.23 18.90
CA THR A 213 13.67 22.07 19.03
C THR A 213 12.29 22.53 19.48
N TYR A 214 11.27 22.26 18.67
CA TYR A 214 9.88 22.59 18.96
C TYR A 214 9.15 21.46 19.68
N ASP A 215 8.11 21.80 20.44
CA ASP A 215 7.33 20.84 21.21
C ASP A 215 6.45 19.97 20.31
N SER A 216 5.91 20.53 19.23
CA SER A 216 5.05 19.80 18.30
C SER A 216 5.61 19.70 16.88
N TYR A 217 5.16 18.69 16.12
CA TYR A 217 5.50 18.59 14.70
C TYR A 217 4.84 19.69 13.87
N LEU A 218 3.71 20.23 14.34
CA LEU A 218 3.00 21.34 13.70
C LEU A 218 3.84 22.62 13.76
N GLU A 219 4.30 23.01 14.95
CA GLU A 219 5.17 24.18 15.13
C GLU A 219 6.46 24.05 14.30
N ALA A 220 7.10 22.88 14.34
CA ALA A 220 8.29 22.63 13.53
C ALA A 220 8.00 22.79 12.02
N ALA A 221 6.85 22.31 11.54
CA ALA A 221 6.48 22.42 10.13
C ALA A 221 6.12 23.86 9.72
N LEU A 222 5.45 24.62 10.59
CA LEU A 222 5.15 26.05 10.39
C LEU A 222 6.44 26.88 10.35
N HIS A 223 7.32 26.71 11.33
CA HIS A 223 8.61 27.41 11.39
C HIS A 223 9.54 27.02 10.23
N ALA A 224 9.46 25.79 9.73
CA ALA A 224 10.18 25.39 8.51
C ALA A 224 9.58 25.96 7.22
N GLY A 225 8.42 26.63 7.28
CA GLY A 225 7.71 27.18 6.13
C GLY A 225 7.06 26.13 5.23
N TYR A 226 6.74 24.94 5.79
CA TYR A 226 6.09 23.87 5.04
C TYR A 226 4.56 23.86 5.16
N LEU A 227 4.02 24.64 6.08
CA LEU A 227 2.60 24.88 6.28
C LEU A 227 2.38 26.38 6.36
N GLU A 228 1.28 26.86 5.79
CA GLU A 228 0.81 28.22 5.94
C GLU A 228 -0.05 28.29 7.21
N ASP A 229 0.09 29.39 7.96
CA ASP A 229 -0.80 29.69 9.08
C ASP A 229 -2.06 30.33 8.48
N ASP A 230 -3.23 29.70 8.67
CA ASP A 230 -4.54 30.23 8.23
C ASP A 230 -4.99 31.47 9.04
N SER A 231 -4.08 32.07 9.81
CA SER A 231 -4.29 33.28 10.62
C SER A 231 -4.12 34.55 9.78
N GLU A 232 -4.99 34.75 8.78
CA GLU A 232 -5.24 36.06 8.13
C GLU A 232 -6.53 36.71 8.67
#